data_AF-A0A2D4NYG0-F1
#
_entry.id   AF-A0A2D4NYG0-F1
#
_cell.length_a   1.000
_cell.length_b   1.000
_cell.length_c   1.000
_cell.angle_alpha   90.00
_cell.angle_beta   90.00
_cell.angle_gamma   90.00
#
_symmetry.space_group_name_H-M   'P 1'
#
loop_
_entity.id
_entity.type
_entity.pdbx_description
1 polymer ?
#
loop_
_entity_poly.entity_id
_entity_poly.type
_entity_poly.pdbx_seq_one_letter_code
_entity_poly.pdbx_strand_id
1 'polypeptide(L)'
;VFRRSYCSRLQGAFLQVHRMRQLRPFLDRDTLRTVTQAMVVSRLDYCNALYMGLPLGSTRRLQLVQNAAARVIMGAPRCSHVTPLLRKLHWLPVVFRVH
;
A
#
# COMPACT_ATOMS: atom_id res chain seq x y z
N VAL A 1 -19.92 -0.05 13.24
CA VAL A 1 -19.84 0.87 12.07
C VAL A 1 -18.41 1.00 11.52
N PHE A 2 -17.40 1.31 12.34
CA PHE A 2 -15.99 1.47 11.92
C PHE A 2 -15.35 0.32 11.11
N ARG A 3 -15.54 -0.95 11.51
CA ARG A 3 -14.97 -2.12 10.80
C ARG A 3 -15.48 -2.26 9.35
N ARG A 4 -16.73 -1.88 9.07
CA ARG A 4 -17.36 -1.96 7.74
C ARG A 4 -16.78 -0.88 6.81
N SER A 5 -16.68 0.36 7.28
CA SER A 5 -16.08 1.46 6.53
C SER A 5 -14.57 1.29 6.31
N TYR A 6 -13.88 0.57 7.20
CA TYR A 6 -12.48 0.22 7.04
C TYR A 6 -12.28 -0.86 5.96
N CYS A 7 -13.11 -1.91 5.98
CA CYS A 7 -13.04 -3.00 5.01
C CYS A 7 -13.37 -2.52 3.58
N SER A 8 -14.38 -1.66 3.41
CA SER A 8 -14.73 -1.10 2.11
C SER A 8 -13.65 -0.16 1.55
N ARG A 9 -13.00 0.65 2.40
CA ARG A 9 -11.92 1.55 1.98
C ARG A 9 -10.62 0.81 1.66
N LEU A 10 -10.29 -0.24 2.41
CA LEU A 10 -9.18 -1.12 2.07
C LEU A 10 -9.42 -1.85 0.75
N GLN A 11 -10.65 -2.33 0.50
CA GLN A 11 -11.03 -2.91 -0.79
C GLN A 11 -10.81 -1.91 -1.92
N GLY A 12 -11.16 -0.63 -1.72
CA GLY A 12 -10.86 0.44 -2.67
C GLY A 12 -9.36 0.62 -2.94
N ALA A 13 -8.51 0.53 -1.92
CA ALA A 13 -7.06 0.61 -2.09
C ALA A 13 -6.50 -0.59 -2.89
N PHE A 14 -6.99 -1.81 -2.63
CA PHE A 14 -6.64 -2.98 -3.43
C PHE A 14 -7.10 -2.84 -4.89
N LEU A 15 -8.29 -2.28 -5.11
CA LEU A 15 -8.81 -2.03 -6.46
C LEU A 15 -7.96 -1.00 -7.20
N GLN A 16 -7.53 0.07 -6.52
CA GLN A 16 -6.63 1.07 -7.11
C GLN A 16 -5.28 0.46 -7.46
N VAL A 17 -4.64 -0.31 -6.56
CA VAL A 17 -3.38 -1.02 -6.85
C VAL A 17 -3.54 -1.97 -8.04
N HIS A 18 -4.70 -2.64 -8.15
CA HIS A 18 -5.00 -3.49 -9.30
C HIS A 18 -5.10 -2.69 -10.61
N ARG A 19 -5.78 -1.54 -10.61
CA ARG A 19 -5.83 -0.62 -11.76
C ARG A 19 -4.43 -0.12 -12.14
N MET A 20 -3.59 0.22 -11.16
CA MET A 20 -2.21 0.63 -11.43
C MET A 20 -1.38 -0.49 -12.06
N ARG A 21 -1.63 -1.75 -11.66
CA ARG A 21 -1.02 -2.91 -12.31
C ARG A 21 -1.41 -3.04 -13.79
N GLN A 22 -2.67 -2.74 -14.11
CA GLN A 22 -3.17 -2.76 -15.50
C GLN A 22 -2.65 -1.58 -16.32
N LEU A 23 -2.42 -0.43 -15.68
CA LEU A 23 -1.89 0.77 -16.32
C LEU A 23 -0.36 0.76 -16.45
N ARG A 24 0.33 -0.16 -15.77
CA ARG A 24 1.79 -0.33 -15.84
C ARG A 24 2.39 -0.40 -17.25
N PRO A 25 1.84 -1.13 -18.24
CA PRO A 25 2.38 -1.13 -19.60
C PRO A 25 2.23 0.22 -20.33
N PHE A 26 1.38 1.12 -19.83
CA PHE A 26 1.10 2.42 -20.45
C PHE A 26 1.78 3.61 -19.75
N LEU A 27 2.36 3.40 -18.56
CA LEU A 27 3.04 4.46 -17.80
C LEU A 27 4.52 4.15 -17.61
N ASP A 28 5.32 5.22 -17.62
CA ASP A 28 6.71 5.17 -17.23
C ASP A 28 6.87 4.71 -15.77
N ARG A 29 7.98 4.00 -15.49
CA ARG A 29 8.27 3.43 -14.18
C ARG A 29 8.34 4.48 -13.08
N ASP A 30 8.89 5.65 -13.35
CA ASP A 30 9.07 6.70 -12.35
C ASP A 30 7.74 7.39 -12.03
N THR A 31 6.89 7.60 -13.04
CA THR A 31 5.52 8.10 -12.84
C THR A 31 4.69 7.10 -12.04
N LEU A 32 4.77 5.81 -12.39
CA LEU A 32 4.05 4.75 -11.68
C LEU A 32 4.52 4.63 -10.23
N ARG A 33 5.83 4.74 -9.98
CA ARG A 33 6.39 4.79 -8.63
C ARG A 33 5.80 5.96 -7.83
N THR A 34 5.81 7.16 -8.40
CA THR A 34 5.36 8.37 -7.71
C THR A 34 3.86 8.33 -7.41
N VAL A 35 3.02 7.97 -8.38
CA VAL A 35 1.57 7.90 -8.18
C VAL A 35 1.21 6.79 -7.18
N THR A 36 1.88 5.63 -7.26
CA THR A 36 1.61 4.52 -6.32
C THR A 36 2.08 4.90 -4.92
N GLN A 37 3.23 5.58 -4.81
CA GLN A 37 3.74 6.08 -3.54
C GLN A 37 2.80 7.11 -2.92
N ALA A 38 2.37 8.12 -3.67
CA ALA A 38 1.44 9.14 -3.20
C ALA A 38 0.12 8.50 -2.74
N MET A 39 -0.43 7.57 -3.52
CA MET A 39 -1.66 6.87 -3.17
C MET A 39 -1.51 6.04 -1.88
N VAL A 40 -0.43 5.27 -1.74
CA VAL A 40 -0.19 4.45 -0.54
C VAL A 40 0.05 5.35 0.67
N VAL A 41 0.87 6.39 0.55
CA VAL A 41 1.18 7.33 1.63
C VAL A 41 -0.07 8.08 2.08
N SER A 42 -0.83 8.72 1.19
CA SER A 42 -2.07 9.41 1.56
C SER A 42 -3.10 8.51 2.25
N ARG A 43 -3.19 7.24 1.84
CA ARG A 43 -4.09 6.27 2.49
C ARG A 43 -3.57 5.83 3.84
N LEU A 44 -2.26 5.63 3.98
CA LEU A 44 -1.62 5.31 5.25
C LEU A 44 -1.75 6.46 6.23
N ASP A 45 -1.44 7.68 5.82
CA ASP A 45 -1.50 8.87 6.68
C ASP A 45 -2.94 9.17 7.10
N TYR A 46 -3.91 9.01 6.21
CA TYR A 46 -5.33 9.12 6.55
C TYR A 46 -5.77 8.03 7.52
N CYS A 47 -5.33 6.79 7.32
CA CYS A 47 -5.60 5.71 8.26
C CYS A 47 -4.88 5.91 9.60
N ASN A 48 -3.69 6.50 9.61
CA ASN A 48 -2.97 6.78 10.84
C ASN A 48 -3.69 7.90 11.61
N ALA A 49 -4.04 9.01 10.95
CA ALA A 49 -4.76 10.12 11.57
C ALA A 49 -6.15 9.73 12.10
N LEU A 50 -6.90 8.91 11.36
CA LEU A 50 -8.25 8.50 11.75
C LEU A 50 -8.25 7.38 12.80
N TYR A 51 -7.13 6.70 13.03
CA TYR A 51 -7.07 5.47 13.83
C TYR A 51 -5.85 5.38 14.78
N MET A 52 -5.36 6.51 15.31
CA MET A 52 -4.46 6.60 16.47
C MET A 52 -5.08 5.88 17.69
N GLY A 53 -5.00 4.54 17.74
CA GLY A 53 -5.52 3.73 18.84
C GLY A 53 -6.19 2.38 18.48
N LEU A 54 -6.13 1.89 17.23
CA LEU A 54 -6.79 0.62 16.84
C LEU A 54 -5.86 -0.63 16.79
N PRO A 55 -6.45 -1.84 16.90
CA PRO A 55 -5.71 -3.10 17.06
C PRO A 55 -4.92 -3.51 15.80
N LEU A 56 -3.81 -4.24 16.05
CA LEU A 56 -2.83 -4.81 15.11
C LEU A 56 -3.40 -5.44 13.83
N GLY A 57 -4.64 -5.95 13.87
CA GLY A 57 -5.33 -6.54 12.71
C GLY A 57 -5.57 -5.55 11.56
N SER A 58 -5.73 -4.26 11.87
CA SER A 58 -5.87 -3.21 10.85
C SER A 58 -4.52 -2.94 10.18
N THR A 59 -3.46 -2.77 10.96
CA THR A 59 -2.07 -2.56 10.49
C THR A 59 -1.62 -3.66 9.53
N ARG A 60 -1.98 -4.92 9.81
CA ARG A 60 -1.67 -6.05 8.92
C ARG A 60 -2.27 -5.89 7.52
N ARG A 61 -3.50 -5.38 7.40
CA ARG A 61 -4.14 -5.16 6.09
C ARG A 61 -3.51 -4.01 5.32
N LEU A 62 -3.11 -2.94 6.00
CA LEU A 62 -2.38 -1.83 5.40
C LEU A 62 -1.00 -2.29 4.89
N GLN A 63 -0.31 -3.13 5.65
CA GLN A 63 0.94 -3.75 5.20
C GLN A 63 0.75 -4.57 3.93
N LEU A 64 -0.37 -5.32 3.79
CA LEU A 64 -0.66 -6.07 2.56
C LEU A 64 -0.86 -5.16 1.35
N VAL A 65 -1.51 -4.00 1.52
CA VAL A 65 -1.66 -3.00 0.44
C VAL A 65 -0.30 -2.43 0.04
N GLN A 66 0.53 -2.04 1.01
CA GLN A 66 1.89 -1.54 0.75
C GLN A 66 2.75 -2.59 0.02
N ASN A 67 2.66 -3.85 0.46
CA ASN A 67 3.37 -4.97 -0.15
C ASN A 67 2.92 -5.20 -1.59
N ALA A 68 1.60 -5.12 -1.86
CA ALA A 68 1.06 -5.25 -3.21
C ALA A 68 1.53 -4.10 -4.12
N ALA A 69 1.52 -2.87 -3.61
CA ALA A 69 2.03 -1.69 -4.31
C ALA A 69 3.52 -1.83 -4.66
N ALA A 70 4.37 -2.24 -3.71
CA ALA A 70 5.79 -2.46 -3.96
C ALA A 70 6.04 -3.50 -5.07
N ARG A 71 5.23 -4.56 -5.11
CA ARG A 71 5.29 -5.57 -6.19
C ARG A 71 4.85 -5.00 -7.54
N VAL A 72 3.84 -4.12 -7.57
CA VAL A 72 3.39 -3.48 -8.81
C VAL A 72 4.48 -2.57 -9.40
N ILE A 73 5.15 -1.78 -8.55
CA ILE A 73 6.24 -0.89 -8.96
C ILE A 73 7.45 -1.69 -9.48
N MET A 74 7.88 -2.68 -8.70
CA MET A 74 9.04 -3.51 -9.07
C MET A 74 8.74 -4.51 -10.19
N GLY A 75 7.47 -4.80 -10.43
CA GLY A 75 7.03 -5.85 -11.34
C GLY A 75 7.37 -7.25 -10.86
N ALA A 76 7.47 -7.44 -9.55
CA ALA A 76 7.88 -8.70 -8.94
C ALA A 76 6.71 -9.71 -8.88
N PRO A 77 6.99 -11.02 -8.97
CA PRO A 77 5.96 -12.07 -8.87
C PRO A 77 5.27 -12.04 -7.50
N ARG A 78 4.03 -12.56 -7.42
CA ARG A 78 3.20 -12.51 -6.20
C ARG A 78 3.88 -13.10 -4.96
N CYS A 79 4.74 -14.11 -5.18
CA CYS A 79 5.45 -14.83 -4.12
C CYS A 79 6.84 -14.25 -3.80
N SER A 80 7.26 -13.15 -4.44
CA SER A 80 8.57 -12.55 -4.16
C SER A 80 8.65 -12.02 -2.73
N HIS A 81 9.82 -12.19 -2.11
CA HIS A 81 10.12 -11.55 -0.83
C HIS A 81 9.91 -10.04 -0.91
N VAL A 82 9.11 -9.50 0.00
CA VAL A 82 8.74 -8.07 -0.01
C VAL A 82 9.82 -7.19 0.63
N THR A 83 10.55 -7.71 1.62
CA THR A 83 11.65 -7.01 2.30
C THR A 83 12.69 -6.39 1.35
N PRO A 84 13.23 -7.12 0.35
CA PRO A 84 14.17 -6.51 -0.61
C PRO A 84 13.50 -5.48 -1.53
N LEU A 85 12.20 -5.61 -1.81
CA LEU A 85 11.46 -4.63 -2.63
C LEU A 85 11.26 -3.31 -1.87
N LEU A 86 10.85 -3.39 -0.60
CA LEU A 86 10.71 -2.23 0.26
C LEU A 86 12.05 -1.51 0.45
N ARG A 87 13.16 -2.26 0.60
CA ARG A 87 14.50 -1.69 0.70
C ARG A 87 14.91 -0.95 -0.58
N LYS A 88 14.65 -1.54 -1.76
CA LYS A 88 14.90 -0.87 -3.05
C LYS A 88 14.04 0.38 -3.27
N LEU A 89 12.84 0.40 -2.70
CA LEU A 89 11.94 1.57 -2.76
C LEU A 89 12.20 2.60 -1.66
N HIS A 90 13.05 2.29 -0.67
CA HIS A 90 13.23 3.06 0.58
C HIS A 90 11.94 3.23 1.39
N TRP A 91 11.05 2.24 1.38
CA TRP A 91 9.78 2.30 2.08
C TRP A 91 9.84 1.65 3.46
N LEU A 92 9.44 2.38 4.52
CA LEU A 92 9.26 1.82 5.86
C LEU A 92 7.97 0.99 5.96
N PRO A 93 7.96 -0.14 6.67
CA PRO A 93 6.75 -0.89 6.97
C PRO A 93 5.75 -0.04 7.76
N VAL A 94 4.45 -0.26 7.53
CA VAL A 94 3.36 0.47 8.20
C VAL A 94 3.46 0.39 9.72
N VAL A 95 3.93 -0.75 10.24
CA VAL A 95 4.10 -0.98 11.68
C VAL A 95 5.06 0.03 12.32
N PHE A 96 6.09 0.49 11.59
CA PHE A 96 7.05 1.49 12.08
C PHE A 96 6.63 2.94 11.80
N ARG A 97 5.48 3.14 11.15
CA ARG A 97 4.93 4.47 10.84
C ARG A 97 3.87 4.94 11.83
N VAL A 98 3.39 4.03 12.68
CA VAL A 98 2.44 4.35 13.76
C VAL A 98 3.27 4.60 15.01
N HIS A 99 3.36 5.86 15.44
CA HIS A 99 3.86 6.26 16.76
C HIS A 99 2.68 6.67 17.63
#